data_AF-A0A660S1K0-F1
#
_entry.id   AF-A0A660S1K0-F1
#
_cell.length_a   1.000
_cell.length_b   1.000
_cell.length_c   1.000
_cell.angle_alpha   90.00
_cell.angle_beta   90.00
_cell.angle_gamma   90.00
#
_symmetry.space_group_name_H-M   'P 1'
#
loop_
_entity.id
_entity.type
_entity.pdbx_description
1 polymer ?
#
loop_
_entity_poly.entity_id
_entity_poly.type
_entity_poly.pdbx_seq_one_letter_code
_entity_poly.pdbx_strand_id
1 'polypeptide(L)' 'FRDKLDSQREIAPLIIPEGAYIIDTSYLTPEEILGKILKIIRN' A
#
# COMPACT_ATOMS: atom_id res chain seq x y z
N PHE A 1 -12.19 2.47 -11.43
CA PHE A 1 -13.31 1.50 -11.37
C PHE A 1 -12.89 0.13 -10.83
N ARG A 2 -11.67 -0.36 -11.12
CA ARG A 2 -11.14 -1.64 -10.58
C ARG A 2 -11.09 -1.71 -9.05
N ASP A 3 -10.50 -0.72 -8.38
CA ASP A 3 -10.29 -0.81 -6.92
C ASP A 3 -11.61 -0.92 -6.12
N LYS A 4 -12.69 -0.34 -6.64
CA LYS A 4 -14.05 -0.51 -6.11
C LYS A 4 -14.58 -1.94 -6.28
N LEU A 5 -14.28 -2.58 -7.41
CA LEU A 5 -14.65 -3.98 -7.64
C LEU A 5 -13.81 -4.93 -6.78
N ASP A 6 -12.52 -4.64 -6.64
CA ASP A 6 -11.59 -5.49 -5.87
C ASP A 6 -11.88 -5.43 -4.36
N SER A 7 -12.30 -4.28 -3.83
CA SER A 7 -12.68 -4.14 -2.42
C SER A 7 -14.02 -4.82 -2.08
N GLN A 8 -14.84 -5.13 -3.09
CA GLN A 8 -16.15 -5.78 -2.93
C GLN A 8 -16.13 -7.29 -3.21
N ARG A 9 -14.96 -7.88 -3.46
CA ARG A 9 -14.85 -9.34 -3.72
C ARG A 9 -15.25 -10.13 -2.48
N GLU A 10 -15.98 -11.22 -2.69
CA GLU A 10 -16.37 -12.16 -1.63
C GLU A 10 -15.16 -12.91 -1.05
N ILE A 11 -14.19 -13.26 -1.90
CA ILE A 11 -12.96 -13.96 -1.53
C ILE A 11 -11.77 -13.04 -1.78
N ALA A 12 -10.92 -12.88 -0.76
CA ALA A 12 -9.73 -12.03 -0.78
C ALA A 12 -9.98 -10.59 -1.30
N PRO A 13 -10.85 -9.80 -0.62
CA PRO A 13 -11.09 -8.41 -0.99
C PRO A 13 -9.84 -7.56 -0.84
N LEU A 14 -9.74 -6.49 -1.63
CA LEU A 14 -8.73 -5.45 -1.46
C LEU A 14 -9.03 -4.66 -0.17
N ILE A 15 -8.31 -5.01 0.90
CA ILE A 15 -8.38 -4.36 2.21
C ILE A 15 -6.98 -3.94 2.66
N ILE A 16 -6.91 -2.93 3.53
CA ILE A 16 -5.68 -2.59 4.24
C ILE A 16 -5.66 -3.43 5.53
N PRO A 17 -4.66 -4.31 5.72
CA PRO A 17 -4.61 -5.14 6.92
C PRO A 17 -4.25 -4.32 8.16
N GLU A 18 -4.62 -4.85 9.34
CA GLU A 18 -4.23 -4.25 10.61
C GLU A 18 -2.71 -4.20 10.76
N GLY A 19 -2.18 -3.09 11.24
CA GLY A 19 -0.74 -2.86 11.38
C GLY A 19 0.01 -2.57 10.08
N ALA A 20 -0.68 -2.48 8.94
CA ALA A 20 -0.06 -2.11 7.68
C ALA A 20 0.37 -0.63 7.66
N TYR A 21 1.54 -0.36 7.08
CA TYR A 21 1.96 1.00 6.76
C TYR A 21 1.38 1.41 5.40
N ILE A 22 0.59 2.48 5.40
CA ILE A 22 0.08 3.08 4.15
C ILE A 22 1.15 4.01 3.58
N ILE A 23 1.56 3.77 2.34
CA ILE A 23 2.50 4.62 1.61
C ILE A 23 1.79 5.18 0.38
N ASP A 24 1.48 6.48 0.40
CA ASP A 24 1.02 7.19 -0.80
C ASP A 24 2.21 7.48 -1.70
N THR A 25 2.13 7.04 -2.96
CA THR A 25 3.19 7.13 -3.95
C THR A 25 2.85 8.11 -5.09
N SER A 26 1.73 8.83 -5.00
CA SER A 26 1.19 9.66 -6.10
C SER A 26 2.18 10.71 -6.63
N TYR A 27 3.14 11.13 -5.82
CA TYR A 27 4.11 12.19 -6.16
C TYR A 27 5.57 11.81 -5.85
N LEU A 28 5.88 10.51 -5.72
CA LEU A 28 7.21 10.03 -5.35
C LEU A 28 7.90 9.33 -6.49
N THR A 29 9.23 9.45 -6.56
CA THR A 29 10.04 8.60 -7.44
C THR A 29 10.21 7.19 -6.84
N PRO A 30 10.54 6.18 -7.66
CA PRO A 30 10.83 4.83 -7.15
C PRO A 30 11.90 4.80 -6.05
N GLU A 31 12.94 5.64 -6.16
CA GLU A 31 14.03 5.74 -5.18
C GLU A 31 13.54 6.30 -3.84
N GLU A 32 12.66 7.30 -3.85
CA GLU A 32 12.05 7.87 -2.65
C GLU A 32 11.13 6.85 -1.95
N ILE A 33 10.37 6.08 -2.73
CA ILE A 33 9.52 5.00 -2.21
C ILE A 33 10.39 3.93 -1.53
N LEU A 34 11.46 3.50 -2.20
CA LEU A 34 12.40 2.52 -1.65
C LEU A 34 13.00 3.01 -0.32
N GLY A 35 13.42 4.27 -0.26
CA GLY A 35 13.95 4.88 0.96
C GLY A 35 12.95 4.84 2.12
N LYS A 36 11.66 5.11 1.85
CA LYS A 36 10.59 5.02 2.87
C LYS A 36 10.40 3.59 3.37
N ILE A 37 10.33 2.60 2.47
CA ILE A 37 10.16 1.19 2.84
C ILE A 37 11.33 0.72 3.71
N LEU A 38 12.58 1.01 3.32
CA LEU A 38 13.76 0.63 4.09
C LEU A 38 13.79 1.28 5.48
N LYS A 39 13.30 2.51 5.63
CA LYS A 39 13.19 3.18 6.92
C LYS A 39 12.18 2.50 7.84
N ILE A 40 11.05 2.04 7.30
CA ILE A 40 10.01 1.33 8.06
C ILE A 40 10.56 -0.01 8.58
N ILE A 41 11.29 -0.77 7.74
CA ILE A 41 11.82 -2.10 8.11
C ILE A 41 12.92 -2.04 9.17
N ARG A 42 13.68 -0.94 9.23
CA ARG A 42 14.86 -0.79 10.11
C ARG A 42 14.54 -0.23 11.50
N ASN A 43 13.32 0.23 11.73
CA ASN A 43 12.83 0.70 13.03
C ASN A 43 12.14 -0.43 13.79
#